data_AF-A0A5C7EN24-F1
#
_entry.id   AF-A0A5C7EN24-F1
#
_cell.length_a   1.000
_cell.length_b   1.000
_cell.length_c   1.000
_cell.angle_alpha   90.00
_cell.angle_beta   90.00
_cell.angle_gamma   90.00
#
_symmetry.space_group_name_H-M   'P 1'
#
loop_
_entity.id
_entity.type
_entity.pdbx_description
1 polymer ?
#
loop_
_entity_poly.entity_id
_entity_poly.type
_entity_poly.pdbx_seq_one_letter_code
_entity_poly.pdbx_strand_id
1 'polypeptide(L)'
;MNKPRDLFSTLAIIGGLLLVLYPTISNFFIMRNASRVVEGYDEAVEALSDEEAARLMGEARAYNAKLAGLSGIPAAAGGWDVSDPQLAAQLEAEYASLLNLNGDGVMGYVTIPRLDETMPMYHTTEEKVLQVGTGHLETTSLPVGGASTHAAISGHRGLPSAKLFTELDEMREGDVFYVRVLKETFAYQVDQILTVLPHETEPLAIEAAADQMTLVTCTPYGINSHRLLVRAHAIPYVPSMDDEVGAMGSPINLSWPHIVFVLGLVALAAFFASLRSRELREREARLEVEADRAYGPRPSATPGAAGERTREMDEEGGCLYGFVNHGRPRFSAWSI
;
A
#
# COMPACT_ATOMS: atom_id res chain seq x y z
N MET A 1 -5.80 -43.65 12.52
CA MET A 1 -5.12 -42.41 12.07
C MET A 1 -6.20 -41.36 11.83
N ASN A 2 -6.36 -40.35 12.69
CA ASN A 2 -7.36 -39.31 12.43
C ASN A 2 -6.74 -38.28 11.48
N LYS A 3 -6.49 -38.66 10.22
CA LYS A 3 -6.14 -37.76 9.10
C LYS A 3 -6.81 -36.37 9.19
N PRO A 4 -8.10 -36.26 9.56
CA PRO A 4 -8.73 -34.94 9.77
C PRO A 4 -8.12 -34.08 10.89
N ARG A 5 -7.72 -34.64 12.04
CA ARG A 5 -7.13 -33.88 13.17
C ARG A 5 -5.75 -33.32 12.82
N ASP A 6 -5.04 -34.11 12.04
CA ASP A 6 -3.68 -33.89 11.56
C ASP A 6 -3.62 -32.81 10.47
N LEU A 7 -4.61 -32.78 9.58
CA LEU A 7 -4.81 -31.72 8.59
C LEU A 7 -5.29 -30.42 9.25
N PHE A 8 -6.24 -30.53 10.17
CA PHE A 8 -6.78 -29.38 10.91
C PHE A 8 -5.70 -28.61 11.66
N SER A 9 -4.81 -29.32 12.36
CA SER A 9 -3.72 -28.69 13.11
C SER A 9 -2.73 -27.94 12.21
N THR A 10 -2.40 -28.50 11.04
CA THR A 10 -1.53 -27.84 10.06
C THR A 10 -2.21 -26.59 9.49
N LEU A 11 -3.50 -26.66 9.14
CA LEU A 11 -4.26 -25.51 8.66
C LEU A 11 -4.38 -24.41 9.72
N ALA A 12 -4.53 -24.77 10.99
CA ALA A 12 -4.58 -23.81 12.09
C ALA A 12 -3.25 -23.07 12.27
N ILE A 13 -2.10 -23.76 12.15
CA ILE A 13 -0.77 -23.13 12.22
C ILE A 13 -0.56 -22.18 11.03
N ILE A 14 -0.89 -22.62 9.81
CA ILE A 14 -0.79 -21.78 8.62
C ILE A 14 -1.70 -20.55 8.75
N GLY A 15 -2.94 -20.74 9.18
CA GLY A 15 -3.89 -19.65 9.41
C GLY A 15 -3.40 -18.65 10.46
N GLY A 16 -2.84 -19.14 11.57
CA GLY A 16 -2.24 -18.30 12.60
C GLY A 16 -1.05 -17.48 12.09
N LEU A 17 -0.15 -18.10 11.31
CA LEU A 17 0.98 -17.40 10.72
C LEU A 17 0.54 -16.34 9.70
N LEU A 18 -0.45 -16.67 8.86
CA LEU A 18 -1.03 -15.73 7.90
C LEU A 18 -1.69 -14.54 8.60
N LEU A 19 -2.35 -14.77 9.74
CA LEU A 19 -2.97 -13.70 10.53
C LEU A 19 -1.90 -12.75 11.12
N VAL A 20 -0.79 -13.30 11.63
CA VAL A 20 0.34 -12.49 12.13
C VAL A 20 1.03 -11.72 11.01
N LEU A 21 1.16 -12.31 9.82
CA LEU A 21 1.81 -11.68 8.67
C LEU A 21 0.88 -10.74 7.87
N TYR A 22 -0.43 -10.75 8.13
CA TYR A 22 -1.40 -9.98 7.37
C TYR A 22 -1.05 -8.48 7.29
N PRO A 23 -0.70 -7.77 8.39
CA PRO A 23 -0.36 -6.36 8.30
C PRO A 23 0.85 -6.08 7.42
N THR A 24 1.90 -6.90 7.52
CA THR A 24 3.11 -6.74 6.68
C THR A 24 2.80 -6.98 5.20
N ILE A 25 2.07 -8.05 4.89
CA ILE A 25 1.70 -8.39 3.51
C ILE A 25 0.78 -7.31 2.93
N SER A 26 -0.20 -6.87 3.70
CA SER A 26 -1.14 -5.82 3.26
C SER A 26 -0.42 -4.49 3.04
N ASN A 27 0.45 -4.07 3.97
CA ASN A 27 1.20 -2.82 3.84
C ASN A 27 2.08 -2.86 2.59
N PHE A 28 2.73 -4.00 2.32
CA PHE A 28 3.50 -4.20 1.08
C PHE A 28 2.67 -3.94 -0.18
N PHE A 29 1.44 -4.46 -0.24
CA PHE A 29 0.55 -4.20 -1.38
C PHE A 29 0.13 -2.73 -1.47
N ILE A 30 -0.15 -2.07 -0.34
CA ILE A 30 -0.51 -0.65 -0.31
C ILE A 30 0.66 0.23 -0.77
N MET A 31 1.87 0.02 -0.25
CA MET A 31 3.05 0.77 -0.71
C MET A 31 3.35 0.52 -2.19
N ARG A 32 3.17 -0.71 -2.68
CA ARG A 32 3.34 -1.01 -4.11
C ARG A 32 2.30 -0.28 -4.95
N ASN A 33 1.07 -0.14 -4.47
CA ASN A 33 0.03 0.63 -5.12
C ASN A 33 0.36 2.13 -5.08
N ALA A 34 0.76 2.66 -3.93
CA ALA A 34 1.21 4.05 -3.77
C ALA A 34 2.34 4.40 -4.74
N SER A 35 3.36 3.55 -4.86
CA SER A 35 4.46 3.68 -5.85
C SER A 35 3.92 3.83 -7.27
N ARG A 36 2.94 3.01 -7.67
CA ARG A 36 2.35 3.08 -9.02
C ARG A 36 1.54 4.35 -9.23
N VAL A 37 0.84 4.84 -8.20
CA VAL A 37 0.09 6.09 -8.26
C VAL A 37 1.04 7.27 -8.38
N VAL A 38 2.14 7.29 -7.62
CA VAL A 38 3.19 8.31 -7.70
C VAL A 38 3.85 8.29 -9.08
N GLU A 39 4.27 7.12 -9.57
CA GLU A 39 4.83 6.95 -10.92
C GLU A 39 3.87 7.46 -12.00
N GLY A 40 2.59 7.04 -11.96
CA GLY A 40 1.59 7.48 -12.95
C GLY A 40 1.25 8.97 -12.84
N TYR A 41 1.35 9.56 -11.65
CA TYR A 41 1.21 11.00 -11.47
C TYR A 41 2.39 11.76 -12.09
N ASP A 42 3.62 11.32 -11.82
CA ASP A 42 4.83 11.95 -12.38
C ASP A 42 4.84 11.83 -13.92
N GLU A 43 4.44 10.68 -14.49
CA GLU A 43 4.26 10.53 -15.94
C GLU A 43 3.24 11.53 -16.52
N ALA A 44 2.12 11.75 -15.82
CA ALA A 44 1.10 12.72 -16.23
C ALA A 44 1.62 14.16 -16.15
N VAL A 45 2.39 14.49 -15.11
CA VAL A 45 3.03 15.81 -14.94
C VAL A 45 4.09 16.07 -16.00
N GLU A 46 4.91 15.07 -16.34
CA GLU A 46 5.94 15.17 -17.37
C GLU A 46 5.34 15.39 -18.77
N ALA A 47 4.14 14.86 -19.02
CA ALA A 47 3.41 15.07 -20.26
C ALA A 47 2.85 16.51 -20.41
N LEU A 48 2.75 17.29 -19.33
CA LEU A 48 2.28 18.67 -19.39
C LEU A 48 3.31 19.60 -20.02
N SER A 49 2.84 20.53 -20.84
CA SER A 49 3.65 21.69 -21.22
C SER A 49 3.93 22.59 -20.01
N ASP A 50 5.00 23.38 -20.04
CA ASP A 50 5.29 24.34 -18.96
C ASP A 50 4.20 25.40 -18.84
N GLU A 51 3.59 25.80 -19.95
CA GLU A 51 2.46 26.74 -19.98
C GLU A 51 1.22 26.15 -19.29
N GLU A 52 0.91 24.88 -19.56
CA GLU A 52 -0.24 24.22 -18.94
C GLU A 52 -0.03 23.98 -17.45
N ALA A 53 1.17 23.55 -17.03
CA ALA A 53 1.52 23.42 -15.62
C ALA A 53 1.42 24.77 -14.90
N ALA A 54 1.92 25.86 -15.51
CA ALA A 54 1.82 27.21 -14.95
C ALA A 54 0.36 27.70 -14.86
N ARG A 55 -0.47 27.38 -15.85
CA ARG A 55 -1.92 27.69 -15.82
C ARG A 55 -2.61 26.99 -14.66
N LEU A 56 -2.42 25.68 -14.51
CA LEU A 56 -3.02 24.88 -13.44
C LEU A 56 -2.55 25.35 -12.05
N MET A 57 -1.27 25.69 -11.91
CA MET A 57 -0.72 26.27 -10.69
C MET A 57 -1.34 27.65 -10.39
N GLY A 58 -1.53 28.48 -11.41
CA GLY A 58 -2.20 29.77 -11.30
C GLY A 58 -3.65 29.66 -10.85
N GLU A 59 -4.39 28.68 -11.38
CA GLU A 59 -5.77 28.37 -10.98
C GLU A 59 -5.85 27.96 -9.50
N ALA A 60 -4.97 27.07 -9.06
CA ALA A 60 -4.89 26.64 -7.66
C ALA A 60 -4.51 27.79 -6.71
N ARG A 61 -3.57 28.66 -7.10
CA ARG A 61 -3.21 29.86 -6.31
C ARG A 61 -4.34 30.88 -6.25
N ALA A 62 -5.08 31.06 -7.35
CA ALA A 62 -6.26 31.93 -7.36
C ALA A 62 -7.38 31.40 -6.45
N TYR A 63 -7.59 30.08 -6.43
CA TYR A 63 -8.48 29.42 -5.47
C TYR A 63 -8.05 29.73 -4.02
N ASN A 64 -6.77 29.55 -3.69
CA ASN A 64 -6.24 29.83 -2.35
C ASN A 64 -6.42 31.29 -1.93
N ALA A 65 -6.17 32.25 -2.83
CA ALA A 65 -6.37 33.66 -2.53
C ALA A 65 -7.85 33.98 -2.22
N LYS A 66 -8.79 33.41 -2.98
CA LYS A 66 -10.23 33.53 -2.71
C LYS A 66 -10.60 32.95 -1.34
N LEU A 67 -10.07 31.76 -1.00
CA LEU A 67 -10.30 31.10 0.29
C LEU A 67 -9.74 31.92 1.46
N ALA A 68 -8.54 32.49 1.31
CA ALA A 68 -7.94 33.39 2.29
C ALA A 68 -8.78 34.65 2.49
N GLY A 69 -9.32 35.22 1.40
CA GLY A 69 -10.28 36.32 1.46
C GLY A 69 -11.52 36.00 2.29
N LEU A 70 -12.13 34.81 2.08
CA LEU A 70 -13.28 34.34 2.86
C LEU A 70 -12.95 34.17 4.35
N SER A 71 -11.68 33.92 4.66
CA SER A 71 -11.15 33.81 6.03
C SER A 71 -10.83 35.19 6.65
N GLY A 72 -11.12 36.29 5.95
CA GLY A 72 -10.92 37.66 6.43
C GLY A 72 -9.53 38.23 6.14
N ILE A 73 -8.71 37.57 5.33
CA ILE A 73 -7.38 38.07 4.96
C ILE A 73 -7.52 39.14 3.87
N PRO A 74 -6.95 40.35 4.05
CA PRO A 74 -7.04 41.40 3.04
C PRO A 74 -6.15 41.12 1.82
N ALA A 75 -6.49 41.72 0.68
CA ALA A 75 -5.74 41.56 -0.57
C ALA A 75 -4.26 41.93 -0.45
N ALA A 76 -3.93 42.92 0.38
CA ALA A 76 -2.54 43.32 0.65
C ALA A 76 -1.69 42.24 1.33
N ALA A 77 -2.32 41.25 1.96
CA ALA A 77 -1.67 40.12 2.61
C ALA A 77 -1.79 38.80 1.82
N GLY A 78 -2.30 38.82 0.59
CA GLY A 78 -2.49 37.62 -0.25
C GLY A 78 -3.91 37.06 -0.26
N GLY A 79 -4.86 37.71 0.40
CA GLY A 79 -6.28 37.37 0.27
C GLY A 79 -6.93 37.93 -1.00
N TRP A 80 -8.23 37.71 -1.15
CA TRP A 80 -9.06 38.26 -2.22
C TRP A 80 -10.10 39.23 -1.64
N ASP A 81 -10.46 40.26 -2.39
CA ASP A 81 -11.53 41.18 -1.97
C ASP A 81 -12.90 40.50 -2.13
N VAL A 82 -13.45 40.05 -1.00
CA VAL A 82 -14.72 39.31 -0.97
C VAL A 82 -15.88 40.29 -1.12
N SER A 83 -16.42 40.33 -2.33
CA SER A 83 -17.63 41.11 -2.65
C SER A 83 -18.79 40.24 -3.13
N ASP A 84 -18.53 39.00 -3.54
CA ASP A 84 -19.54 38.04 -4.03
C ASP A 84 -20.05 37.14 -2.90
N PRO A 85 -21.35 37.22 -2.52
CA PRO A 85 -21.95 36.34 -1.52
C PRO A 85 -21.98 34.85 -1.91
N GLN A 86 -21.80 34.52 -3.19
CA GLN A 86 -21.85 33.14 -3.69
C GLN A 86 -20.47 32.48 -3.78
N LEU A 87 -19.40 33.22 -3.46
CA LEU A 87 -18.02 32.76 -3.63
C LEU A 87 -17.73 31.43 -2.91
N ALA A 88 -18.25 31.24 -1.69
CA ALA A 88 -18.05 30.00 -0.94
C ALA A 88 -18.61 28.77 -1.68
N ALA A 89 -19.83 28.88 -2.23
CA ALA A 89 -20.44 27.79 -2.99
C ALA A 89 -19.75 27.55 -4.35
N GLN A 90 -19.21 28.60 -4.97
CA GLN A 90 -18.41 28.46 -6.19
C GLN A 90 -17.11 27.71 -5.92
N LEU A 91 -16.39 28.06 -4.84
CA LEU A 91 -15.16 27.36 -4.45
C LEU A 91 -15.41 25.88 -4.13
N GLU A 92 -16.51 25.57 -3.43
CA GLU A 92 -16.91 24.19 -3.17
C GLU A 92 -17.11 23.40 -4.47
N ALA A 93 -17.72 24.01 -5.48
CA ALA A 93 -17.92 23.39 -6.80
C ALA A 93 -16.63 23.29 -7.64
N GLU A 94 -15.70 24.24 -7.49
CA GLU A 94 -14.42 24.26 -8.22
C GLU A 94 -13.42 23.24 -7.66
N TYR A 95 -13.46 22.96 -6.35
CA TYR A 95 -12.47 22.18 -5.61
C TYR A 95 -12.09 20.86 -6.31
N ALA A 96 -13.05 20.00 -6.64
CA ALA A 96 -12.78 18.66 -7.20
C ALA A 96 -12.18 18.66 -8.62
N SER A 97 -12.20 19.81 -9.30
CA SER A 97 -11.66 19.98 -10.66
C SER A 97 -10.21 20.47 -10.67
N LEU A 98 -9.73 21.07 -9.58
CA LEU A 98 -8.40 21.63 -9.47
C LEU A 98 -7.38 20.52 -9.19
N LEU A 99 -6.19 20.60 -9.77
CA LEU A 99 -5.08 19.66 -9.51
C LEU A 99 -5.46 18.17 -9.71
N ASN A 100 -6.37 17.85 -10.62
CA ASN A 100 -6.84 16.48 -10.85
C ASN A 100 -6.54 16.01 -12.29
N LEU A 101 -5.25 15.79 -12.58
CA LEU A 101 -4.75 15.55 -13.95
C LEU A 101 -5.40 14.35 -14.63
N ASN A 102 -5.55 13.25 -13.89
CA ASN A 102 -6.03 11.97 -14.42
C ASN A 102 -7.52 11.72 -14.15
N GLY A 103 -8.21 12.64 -13.46
CA GLY A 103 -9.60 12.45 -13.02
C GLY A 103 -9.76 11.40 -11.90
N ASP A 104 -8.66 10.93 -11.31
CA ASP A 104 -8.62 9.93 -10.23
C ASP A 104 -8.56 10.56 -8.83
N GLY A 105 -8.50 11.89 -8.76
CA GLY A 105 -8.47 12.67 -7.53
C GLY A 105 -7.07 12.88 -6.95
N VAL A 106 -6.00 12.39 -7.57
CA VAL A 106 -4.62 12.59 -7.08
C VAL A 106 -4.18 14.03 -7.34
N MET A 107 -3.89 14.77 -6.27
CA MET A 107 -3.34 16.13 -6.31
C MET A 107 -1.81 16.15 -6.46
N GLY A 108 -1.15 15.10 -5.96
CA GLY A 108 0.29 15.00 -5.85
C GLY A 108 0.68 13.97 -4.79
N TYR A 109 1.82 14.17 -4.13
CA TYR A 109 2.26 13.30 -3.05
C TYR A 109 3.04 14.05 -1.98
N VAL A 110 3.04 13.48 -0.78
CA VAL A 110 3.82 13.93 0.37
C VAL A 110 4.91 12.92 0.67
N THR A 111 6.14 13.40 0.91
CA THR A 111 7.27 12.59 1.35
C THR A 111 7.73 13.07 2.72
N ILE A 112 7.83 12.14 3.68
CA ILE A 112 8.19 12.40 5.07
C ILE A 112 9.41 11.51 5.41
N PRO A 113 10.65 11.98 5.18
CA PRO A 113 11.86 11.18 5.36
C PRO A 113 12.01 10.62 6.78
N ARG A 114 11.62 11.40 7.80
CA ARG A 114 11.64 11.00 9.21
C ARG A 114 10.87 9.69 9.46
N LEU A 115 9.79 9.48 8.71
CA LEU A 115 8.90 8.32 8.85
C LEU A 115 9.18 7.25 7.80
N ASP A 116 10.12 7.48 6.87
CA ASP A 116 10.38 6.62 5.72
C ASP A 116 9.09 6.35 4.92
N GLU A 117 8.33 7.41 4.59
CA GLU A 117 7.04 7.29 3.92
C GLU A 117 6.88 8.30 2.78
N THR A 118 6.37 7.82 1.65
CA THR A 118 5.88 8.64 0.53
C THR A 118 4.47 8.17 0.20
N MET A 119 3.51 9.10 0.22
CA MET A 119 2.10 8.79 0.07
C MET A 119 1.44 9.70 -0.96
N PRO A 120 0.61 9.16 -1.87
CA PRO A 120 -0.24 9.97 -2.71
C PRO A 120 -1.22 10.78 -1.85
N MET A 121 -1.49 11.99 -2.33
CA MET A 121 -2.39 12.95 -1.73
C MET A 121 -3.57 13.13 -2.67
N TYR A 122 -4.74 12.71 -2.21
CA TYR A 122 -5.99 12.79 -2.96
C TYR A 122 -6.84 13.97 -2.51
N HIS A 123 -7.80 14.34 -3.34
CA HIS A 123 -8.94 15.12 -2.91
C HIS A 123 -9.72 14.39 -1.83
N THR A 124 -10.30 15.17 -0.92
CA THR A 124 -11.23 14.76 0.14
C THR A 124 -10.55 13.96 1.26
N THR A 125 -11.25 13.80 2.38
CA THR A 125 -10.86 12.89 3.46
C THR A 125 -11.87 11.76 3.64
N GLU A 126 -12.48 11.31 2.53
CA GLU A 126 -13.40 10.18 2.55
C GLU A 126 -12.70 8.87 2.94
N GLU A 127 -13.43 7.95 3.56
CA GLU A 127 -12.87 6.68 4.05
C GLU A 127 -12.16 5.89 2.94
N LYS A 128 -12.70 5.88 1.71
CA LYS A 128 -12.08 5.18 0.57
C LYS A 128 -10.69 5.72 0.21
N VAL A 129 -10.46 7.02 0.42
CA VAL A 129 -9.18 7.71 0.18
C VAL A 129 -8.21 7.36 1.31
N LEU A 130 -8.64 7.54 2.56
CA LEU A 130 -7.79 7.34 3.73
C LEU A 130 -7.35 5.88 3.93
N GLN A 131 -8.02 4.91 3.27
CA GLN A 131 -7.60 3.50 3.26
C GLN A 131 -6.38 3.22 2.38
N VAL A 132 -6.07 4.09 1.41
CA VAL A 132 -5.05 3.85 0.38
C VAL A 132 -3.99 4.94 0.26
N GLY A 133 -4.18 6.08 0.92
CA GLY A 133 -3.23 7.20 0.91
C GLY A 133 -3.64 8.31 1.86
N THR A 134 -3.20 9.52 1.55
CA THR A 134 -3.56 10.73 2.31
C THR A 134 -4.63 11.53 1.57
N GLY A 135 -5.44 12.27 2.32
CA GLY A 135 -6.53 13.08 1.81
C GLY A 135 -6.35 14.55 2.17
N HIS A 136 -6.53 15.44 1.21
CA HIS A 136 -6.58 16.88 1.44
C HIS A 136 -7.91 17.28 2.09
N LEU A 137 -7.84 18.09 3.14
CA LEU A 137 -9.02 18.63 3.82
C LEU A 137 -9.64 19.77 3.02
N GLU A 138 -10.85 19.55 2.50
CA GLU A 138 -11.51 20.39 1.47
C GLU A 138 -11.69 21.86 1.85
N THR A 139 -11.75 22.15 3.15
CA THR A 139 -11.93 23.51 3.69
C THR A 139 -10.61 24.26 3.89
N THR A 140 -9.48 23.68 3.49
CA THR A 140 -8.13 24.26 3.67
C THR A 140 -7.52 24.64 2.33
N SER A 141 -6.43 25.41 2.36
CA SER A 141 -5.75 25.83 1.15
C SER A 141 -5.24 24.62 0.37
N LEU A 142 -5.39 24.63 -0.95
CA LEU A 142 -4.76 23.65 -1.83
C LEU A 142 -3.24 23.62 -1.59
N PRO A 143 -2.59 22.45 -1.74
CA PRO A 143 -1.19 22.22 -1.34
C PRO A 143 -0.15 22.80 -2.32
N VAL A 144 -0.34 24.05 -2.74
CA VAL A 144 0.50 24.78 -3.72
C VAL A 144 1.31 25.93 -3.10
N GLY A 145 1.30 26.01 -1.76
CA GLY A 145 1.97 27.05 -0.97
C GLY A 145 1.51 28.47 -1.30
N GLY A 146 2.34 29.43 -0.90
CA GLY A 146 2.13 30.85 -1.11
C GLY A 146 1.78 31.62 0.17
N ALA A 147 1.80 32.95 0.08
CA ALA A 147 1.44 33.79 1.21
C ALA A 147 -0.06 33.63 1.55
N SER A 148 -0.35 33.59 2.85
CA SER A 148 -1.71 33.40 3.39
C SER A 148 -2.33 32.08 2.93
N THR A 149 -1.57 30.99 3.04
CA THR A 149 -2.09 29.64 2.81
C THR A 149 -1.84 28.74 4.01
N HIS A 150 -2.83 27.91 4.32
CA HIS A 150 -2.70 26.84 5.30
C HIS A 150 -3.39 25.60 4.75
N ALA A 151 -2.60 24.65 4.23
CA ALA A 151 -3.10 23.37 3.74
C ALA A 151 -3.15 22.33 4.87
N ALA A 152 -4.14 21.43 4.87
CA ALA A 152 -4.18 20.32 5.82
C ALA A 152 -4.34 18.97 5.11
N ILE A 153 -3.42 18.06 5.39
CA ILE A 153 -3.38 16.71 4.81
C ILE A 153 -3.66 15.70 5.91
N SER A 154 -4.67 14.86 5.71
CA SER A 154 -5.14 13.87 6.66
C SER A 154 -4.73 12.46 6.23
N GLY A 155 -4.39 11.63 7.21
CA GLY A 155 -4.09 10.22 7.01
C GLY A 155 -4.50 9.39 8.22
N HIS A 156 -4.90 8.14 8.00
CA HIS A 156 -5.23 7.24 9.09
C HIS A 156 -4.01 6.91 9.96
N ARG A 157 -4.28 6.61 11.23
CA ARG A 157 -3.30 6.06 12.18
C ARG A 157 -3.78 4.71 12.71
N GLY A 158 -2.98 3.68 12.49
CA GLY A 158 -3.23 2.33 12.97
C GLY A 158 -4.17 1.51 12.10
N LEU A 159 -4.13 1.67 10.77
CA LEU A 159 -4.81 0.70 9.90
C LEU A 159 -4.12 -0.67 10.01
N PRO A 160 -4.89 -1.77 10.12
CA PRO A 160 -4.30 -3.11 10.03
C PRO A 160 -3.60 -3.38 8.69
N SER A 161 -3.97 -2.63 7.65
CA SER A 161 -3.59 -2.86 6.26
C SER A 161 -2.45 -1.97 5.75
N ALA A 162 -2.14 -0.84 6.42
CA ALA A 162 -1.20 0.17 5.93
C ALA A 162 -0.61 1.01 7.07
N LYS A 163 0.65 1.43 6.92
CA LYS A 163 1.31 2.32 7.90
C LYS A 163 0.72 3.74 7.87
N LEU A 164 0.70 4.41 6.71
CA LEU A 164 0.23 5.79 6.57
C LEU A 164 0.80 6.70 7.69
N PHE A 165 -0.03 7.52 8.34
CA PHE A 165 0.35 8.39 9.46
C PHE A 165 0.41 7.68 10.81
N THR A 166 0.60 6.34 10.83
CA THR A 166 0.68 5.58 12.09
C THR A 166 1.75 6.12 13.04
N GLU A 167 2.89 6.51 12.50
CA GLU A 167 4.07 7.01 13.24
C GLU A 167 4.18 8.54 13.20
N LEU A 168 3.11 9.27 12.87
CA LEU A 168 3.17 10.74 12.81
C LEU A 168 3.56 11.37 14.15
N ASP A 169 3.37 10.67 15.27
CA ASP A 169 3.83 11.07 16.60
C ASP A 169 5.35 10.98 16.82
N GLU A 170 6.10 10.40 15.87
CA GLU A 170 7.57 10.38 15.90
C GLU A 170 8.22 11.65 15.32
N MET A 171 7.42 12.49 14.65
CA MET A 171 7.82 13.80 14.15
C MET A 171 8.18 14.75 15.30
N ARG A 172 9.11 15.67 15.03
CA ARG A 172 9.61 16.66 15.98
C ARG A 172 9.73 18.02 15.29
N GLU A 173 9.73 19.07 16.10
CA GLU A 173 10.11 20.40 15.63
C GLU A 173 11.49 20.36 14.95
N GLY A 174 11.59 20.97 13.78
CA GLY A 174 12.78 20.95 12.92
C GLY A 174 12.81 19.84 11.87
N ASP A 175 12.00 18.78 12.01
CA ASP A 175 11.86 17.76 10.96
C ASP A 175 11.25 18.39 9.69
N VAL A 176 11.61 17.85 8.53
CA VAL A 176 11.16 18.36 7.23
C VAL A 176 10.30 17.32 6.52
N PHE A 177 9.30 17.79 5.79
CA PHE A 177 8.60 16.99 4.79
C PHE A 177 8.44 17.78 3.49
N TYR A 178 8.21 17.05 2.41
CA TYR A 178 8.11 17.59 1.07
C TYR A 178 6.76 17.29 0.45
N VAL A 179 6.27 18.21 -0.37
CA VAL A 179 5.03 18.06 -1.12
C VAL A 179 5.30 18.33 -2.58
N ARG A 180 5.04 17.33 -3.42
CA ARG A 180 5.10 17.44 -4.87
C ARG A 180 3.70 17.74 -5.41
N VAL A 181 3.56 18.86 -6.11
CA VAL A 181 2.35 19.21 -6.85
C VAL A 181 2.74 19.80 -8.19
N LEU A 182 2.24 19.18 -9.27
CA LEU A 182 2.65 19.46 -10.64
C LEU A 182 4.18 19.40 -10.76
N LYS A 183 4.78 20.39 -11.42
CA LYS A 183 6.23 20.49 -11.61
C LYS A 183 6.97 21.11 -10.42
N GLU A 184 6.27 21.52 -9.37
CA GLU A 184 6.85 22.17 -8.20
C GLU A 184 6.96 21.22 -7.00
N THR A 185 8.00 21.42 -6.20
CA THR A 185 8.21 20.72 -4.93
C THR A 185 8.35 21.76 -3.82
N PHE A 186 7.55 21.60 -2.78
CA PHE A 186 7.51 22.48 -1.61
C PHE A 186 8.13 21.78 -0.41
N ALA A 187 9.02 22.46 0.30
CA ALA A 187 9.62 21.96 1.55
C ALA A 187 9.00 22.67 2.75
N TYR A 188 8.64 21.91 3.77
CA TYR A 188 8.04 22.42 5.00
C TYR A 188 8.79 21.90 6.22
N GLN A 189 9.13 22.80 7.15
CA GLN A 189 9.78 22.45 8.42
C GLN A 189 8.80 22.56 9.58
N VAL A 190 8.70 21.48 10.37
CA VAL A 190 7.80 21.39 11.52
C VAL A 190 8.17 22.44 12.56
N ASP A 191 7.18 23.22 12.98
CA ASP A 191 7.33 24.27 14.00
C ASP A 191 6.37 24.14 15.18
N GLN A 192 5.38 23.24 15.08
CA GLN A 192 4.38 23.05 16.12
C GLN A 192 3.76 21.65 16.05
N ILE A 193 3.58 21.03 17.22
CA ILE A 193 2.86 19.77 17.37
C ILE A 193 1.80 19.91 18.45
N LEU A 194 0.53 19.69 18.11
CA LEU A 194 -0.61 19.82 19.02
C LEU A 194 -1.46 18.55 19.07
N THR A 195 -2.08 18.31 20.22
CA THR A 195 -3.18 17.36 20.35
C THR A 195 -4.45 18.14 20.69
N VAL A 196 -5.48 17.99 19.86
CA VAL A 196 -6.73 18.76 19.94
C VAL A 196 -7.95 17.85 19.87
N LEU A 197 -9.12 18.35 20.26
CA LEU A 197 -10.38 17.65 20.03
C LEU A 197 -10.77 17.72 18.54
N PRO A 198 -11.54 16.76 18.02
CA PRO A 198 -11.89 16.72 16.59
C PRO A 198 -12.63 17.95 16.05
N HIS A 199 -13.25 18.76 16.92
CA HIS A 199 -13.98 19.98 16.57
C HIS A 199 -13.16 21.27 16.77
N GLU A 200 -11.96 21.17 17.34
CA GLU A 200 -11.05 22.31 17.54
C GLU A 200 -10.21 22.49 16.28
N THR A 201 -10.76 23.20 15.30
CA THR A 201 -10.14 23.42 13.99
C THR A 201 -9.42 24.77 13.90
N GLU A 202 -9.44 25.58 14.95
CA GLU A 202 -8.78 26.89 15.01
C GLU A 202 -7.29 26.83 14.67
N PRO A 203 -6.53 25.79 15.05
CA PRO A 203 -5.11 25.67 14.65
C PRO A 203 -4.89 25.47 13.15
N LEU A 204 -5.94 25.17 12.37
CA LEU A 204 -5.88 25.00 10.92
C LEU A 204 -6.27 26.30 10.16
N ALA A 205 -6.50 27.39 10.88
CA ALA A 205 -6.87 28.67 10.28
C ALA A 205 -5.72 29.25 9.43
N ILE A 206 -6.08 30.01 8.40
CA ILE A 206 -5.12 30.72 7.56
C ILE A 206 -4.57 31.92 8.34
N GLU A 207 -3.24 32.01 8.43
CA GLU A 207 -2.53 33.15 9.02
C GLU A 207 -2.03 34.11 7.91
N ALA A 208 -2.19 35.42 8.14
CA ALA A 208 -1.79 36.43 7.16
C ALA A 208 -0.28 36.37 6.85
N ALA A 209 0.04 36.34 5.55
CA ALA A 209 1.39 36.25 5.00
C ALA A 209 2.19 34.97 5.35
N ALA A 210 1.59 34.02 6.05
CA ALA A 210 2.19 32.73 6.35
C ALA A 210 1.95 31.73 5.21
N ASP A 211 2.90 30.81 5.03
CA ASP A 211 2.76 29.63 4.18
C ASP A 211 2.94 28.41 5.08
N GLN A 212 1.84 27.72 5.37
CA GLN A 212 1.78 26.66 6.37
C GLN A 212 1.14 25.40 5.81
N MET A 213 1.55 24.27 6.36
CA MET A 213 0.88 23.00 6.13
C MET A 213 0.82 22.19 7.42
N THR A 214 -0.33 21.55 7.67
CA THR A 214 -0.52 20.66 8.81
C THR A 214 -0.80 19.24 8.35
N LEU A 215 -0.02 18.28 8.87
CA LEU A 215 -0.33 16.86 8.77
C LEU A 215 -1.24 16.47 9.94
N VAL A 216 -2.35 15.79 9.64
CA VAL A 216 -3.42 15.50 10.59
C VAL A 216 -3.62 14.00 10.70
N THR A 217 -3.66 13.48 11.93
CA THR A 217 -4.10 12.11 12.19
C THR A 217 -4.89 11.96 13.48
N CYS A 218 -5.51 10.80 13.70
CA CYS A 218 -6.19 10.48 14.95
C CYS A 218 -5.20 10.15 16.08
N THR A 219 -5.53 10.45 17.33
CA THR A 219 -4.71 10.09 18.50
C THR A 219 -5.58 9.96 19.75
N PRO A 220 -5.16 9.27 20.83
CA PRO A 220 -4.08 8.28 20.93
C PRO A 220 -4.33 7.04 20.05
N TYR A 221 -3.26 6.30 19.74
CA TYR A 221 -3.32 5.10 18.91
C TYR A 221 -4.37 4.09 19.41
N GLY A 222 -5.27 3.66 18.52
CA GLY A 222 -6.34 2.71 18.83
C GLY A 222 -7.52 3.28 19.61
N ILE A 223 -7.46 4.54 20.06
CA ILE A 223 -8.56 5.25 20.76
C ILE A 223 -9.19 6.30 19.86
N ASN A 224 -8.37 7.07 19.13
CA ASN A 224 -8.80 8.04 18.11
C ASN A 224 -9.77 9.13 18.60
N SER A 225 -9.72 9.47 19.89
CA SER A 225 -10.59 10.47 20.53
C SER A 225 -10.20 11.92 20.23
N HIS A 226 -8.94 12.14 19.85
CA HIS A 226 -8.33 13.44 19.57
C HIS A 226 -7.71 13.43 18.16
N ARG A 227 -7.16 14.58 17.76
CA ARG A 227 -6.35 14.75 16.55
C ARG A 227 -4.95 15.18 16.94
N LEU A 228 -3.96 14.55 16.32
CA LEU A 228 -2.58 15.01 16.33
C LEU A 228 -2.38 15.89 15.11
N LEU A 229 -1.96 17.13 15.34
CA LEU A 229 -1.65 18.13 14.33
C LEU A 229 -0.14 18.36 14.34
N VAL A 230 0.53 18.11 13.22
CA VAL A 230 1.95 18.43 13.01
C VAL A 230 2.01 19.54 11.97
N ARG A 231 2.17 20.77 12.43
CA ARG A 231 2.22 21.97 11.58
C ARG A 231 3.65 22.32 11.23
N ALA A 232 3.83 22.78 10.01
CA ALA A 232 5.09 23.23 9.47
C ALA A 232 4.92 24.52 8.65
N HIS A 233 5.97 25.31 8.58
CA HIS A 233 6.05 26.48 7.69
C HIS A 233 6.93 26.18 6.48
N ALA A 234 6.66 26.85 5.37
CA ALA A 234 7.44 26.70 4.16
C ALA A 234 8.89 27.19 4.35
N ILE A 235 9.83 26.42 3.83
CA ILE A 235 11.25 26.77 3.75
C ILE A 235 11.71 26.72 2.29
N PRO A 236 12.80 27.43 1.91
CA PRO A 236 13.33 27.33 0.57
C PRO A 236 13.74 25.90 0.23
N TYR A 237 13.21 25.38 -0.88
CA TYR A 237 13.66 24.13 -1.45
C TYR A 237 15.04 24.32 -2.10
N VAL A 238 16.00 23.47 -1.76
CA VAL A 238 17.37 23.53 -2.29
C VAL A 238 17.76 22.18 -2.91
N PRO A 239 18.63 22.15 -3.95
CA PRO A 239 18.97 20.90 -4.66
C PRO A 239 19.52 19.76 -3.79
N SER A 240 20.08 20.06 -2.61
CA SER A 240 20.53 19.00 -1.68
C SER A 240 19.39 18.18 -1.09
N MET A 241 18.13 18.59 -1.27
CA MET A 241 16.93 17.89 -0.83
C MET A 241 16.37 16.91 -1.88
N ASP A 242 16.86 16.95 -3.13
CA ASP A 242 16.30 16.17 -4.25
C ASP A 242 16.28 14.66 -3.96
N ASP A 243 17.31 14.13 -3.30
CA ASP A 243 17.43 12.70 -2.99
C ASP A 243 16.36 12.21 -1.98
N GLU A 244 15.72 13.12 -1.25
CA GLU A 244 14.70 12.79 -0.26
C GLU A 244 13.29 12.77 -0.85
N VAL A 245 13.04 13.47 -1.97
CA VAL A 245 11.70 13.67 -2.54
C VAL A 245 11.29 12.46 -3.36
N GLY A 246 10.08 11.94 -3.11
CA GLY A 246 9.55 10.78 -3.84
C GLY A 246 10.25 9.46 -3.51
N ALA A 247 11.22 9.48 -2.58
CA ALA A 247 11.87 8.27 -2.09
C ALA A 247 10.81 7.37 -1.42
N MET A 248 10.55 6.22 -2.02
CA MET A 248 9.65 5.23 -1.44
C MET A 248 10.32 4.57 -0.24
N GLY A 249 9.58 4.48 0.86
CA GLY A 249 10.04 3.83 2.08
C GLY A 249 10.32 2.34 1.95
N SER A 250 10.90 1.77 2.99
CA SER A 250 11.17 0.32 3.07
C SER A 250 9.87 -0.48 2.94
N PRO A 251 9.79 -1.44 1.99
CA PRO A 251 8.62 -2.28 1.83
C PRO A 251 8.36 -3.21 3.03
N ILE A 252 9.36 -3.36 3.89
CA ILE A 252 9.30 -4.20 5.09
C ILE A 252 9.23 -3.28 6.30
N ASN A 253 8.01 -3.02 6.76
CA ASN A 253 7.75 -2.33 8.02
C ASN A 253 7.55 -3.35 9.16
N LEU A 254 8.64 -4.01 9.55
CA LEU A 254 8.65 -4.92 10.69
C LEU A 254 9.72 -4.45 11.68
N SER A 255 9.30 -4.07 12.88
CA SER A 255 10.27 -3.79 13.93
C SER A 255 11.01 -5.08 14.34
N TRP A 256 12.25 -4.94 14.81
CA TRP A 256 13.09 -6.06 15.23
C TRP A 256 12.38 -7.08 16.15
N PRO A 257 11.59 -6.65 17.16
CA PRO A 257 10.79 -7.58 17.97
C PRO A 257 9.80 -8.42 17.15
N HIS A 258 9.13 -7.85 16.15
CA HIS A 258 8.21 -8.59 15.29
C HIS A 258 8.94 -9.61 14.41
N ILE A 259 10.11 -9.26 13.88
CA ILE A 259 10.94 -10.19 13.12
C ILE A 259 11.32 -11.40 13.99
N VAL A 260 11.82 -11.15 15.21
CA VAL A 260 12.17 -12.21 16.16
C VAL A 260 10.96 -13.06 16.52
N PHE A 261 9.80 -12.45 16.74
CA PHE A 261 8.55 -13.15 17.03
C PHE A 261 8.12 -14.07 15.86
N VAL A 262 8.11 -13.55 14.63
CA VAL A 262 7.78 -14.32 13.43
C VAL A 262 8.77 -15.46 13.23
N LEU A 263 10.08 -15.22 13.37
CA LEU A 263 11.11 -16.26 13.29
C LEU A 263 10.91 -17.33 14.38
N GLY A 264 10.54 -16.93 15.60
CA GLY A 264 10.18 -17.83 16.68
C GLY A 264 8.99 -18.72 16.33
N LEU A 265 7.93 -18.15 15.76
CA LEU A 265 6.76 -18.91 15.30
C LEU A 265 7.11 -19.88 14.16
N VAL A 266 7.94 -19.45 13.20
CA VAL A 266 8.40 -20.31 12.10
C VAL A 266 9.27 -21.46 12.63
N ALA A 267 10.19 -21.19 13.55
CA ALA A 267 11.04 -22.21 14.17
C ALA A 267 10.21 -23.22 14.98
N LEU A 268 9.21 -22.74 15.73
CA LEU A 268 8.29 -23.59 16.47
C LEU A 268 7.46 -24.48 15.54
N ALA A 269 6.93 -23.91 14.45
CA ALA A 269 6.20 -24.66 13.43
C ALA A 269 7.08 -25.73 12.77
N ALA A 270 8.33 -25.39 12.42
CA ALA A 270 9.30 -26.32 11.85
C ALA A 270 9.68 -27.44 12.84
N PHE A 271 9.84 -27.12 14.13
CA PHE A 271 10.10 -28.09 15.18
C PHE A 271 8.97 -29.11 15.30
N PHE A 272 7.72 -28.67 15.39
CA PHE A 272 6.55 -29.56 15.42
C PHE A 272 6.41 -30.40 14.14
N ALA A 273 6.67 -29.80 12.96
CA ALA A 273 6.70 -30.53 11.70
C ALA A 273 7.78 -31.63 11.71
N SER A 274 8.96 -31.34 12.28
CA SER A 274 10.05 -32.31 12.40
C SER A 274 9.70 -33.49 13.31
N LEU A 275 9.10 -33.24 14.49
CA LEU A 275 8.65 -34.28 15.41
C LEU A 275 7.61 -35.19 14.73
N ARG A 276 6.66 -34.59 14.02
CA ARG A 276 5.65 -35.32 13.27
C ARG A 276 6.25 -36.15 12.13
N SER A 277 7.22 -35.62 11.42
CA SER A 277 7.93 -36.36 10.36
C SER A 277 8.70 -37.57 10.92
N ARG A 278 9.18 -37.50 12.16
CA ARG A 278 9.84 -38.62 12.83
C ARG A 278 8.82 -39.69 13.21
N GLU A 279 7.69 -39.31 13.83
CA GLU A 279 6.63 -40.25 14.17
C GLU A 279 6.04 -40.97 12.95
N LEU A 280 5.85 -40.27 11.83
CA LEU A 280 5.35 -40.86 10.59
C LEU A 280 6.35 -41.88 10.02
N ARG A 281 7.65 -41.52 9.96
CA ARG A 281 8.71 -42.44 9.53
C ARG A 281 8.79 -43.69 10.40
N GLU A 282 8.66 -43.55 11.72
CA GLU A 282 8.63 -44.71 12.62
C GLU A 282 7.37 -45.57 12.45
N ARG A 283 6.22 -44.98 12.13
CA ARG A 283 4.98 -45.73 11.88
C ARG A 283 5.04 -46.47 10.55
N GLU A 284 5.57 -45.85 9.50
CA GLU A 284 5.80 -46.50 8.21
C GLU A 284 6.77 -47.68 8.38
N ALA A 285 7.89 -47.49 9.07
CA ALA A 285 8.82 -48.58 9.39
C ALA A 285 8.16 -49.72 10.19
N ARG A 286 7.30 -49.41 11.17
CA ARG A 286 6.54 -50.43 11.92
C ARG A 286 5.55 -51.18 11.03
N LEU A 287 4.84 -50.48 10.14
CA LEU A 287 3.88 -51.07 9.22
C LEU A 287 4.58 -51.92 8.14
N GLU A 288 5.76 -51.53 7.67
CA GLU A 288 6.59 -52.34 6.77
C GLU A 288 7.03 -53.64 7.45
N VAL A 289 7.51 -53.56 8.70
CA VAL A 289 7.88 -54.75 9.49
C VAL A 289 6.66 -55.66 9.76
N GLU A 290 5.50 -55.11 10.08
CA GLU A 290 4.26 -55.89 10.25
C GLU A 290 3.77 -56.50 8.93
N ALA A 291 3.87 -55.78 7.80
CA ALA A 291 3.52 -56.28 6.48
C ALA A 291 4.43 -57.42 6.03
N ASP A 292 5.75 -57.28 6.22
CA ASP A 292 6.73 -58.34 5.95
C ASP A 292 6.49 -59.58 6.82
N ARG A 293 6.06 -59.38 8.08
CA ARG A 293 5.70 -60.50 8.98
C ARG A 293 4.40 -61.20 8.58
N ALA A 294 3.43 -60.48 8.02
CA ALA A 294 2.12 -61.02 7.67
C ALA A 294 2.05 -61.64 6.26
N TYR A 295 2.82 -61.11 5.30
CA TYR A 295 2.75 -61.50 3.88
C TYR A 295 4.08 -62.07 3.33
N GLY A 296 5.15 -62.03 4.11
CA GLY A 296 6.50 -62.35 3.65
C GLY A 296 7.16 -61.16 2.92
N PRO A 297 8.50 -61.14 2.80
CA PRO A 297 9.22 -60.03 2.21
C PRO A 297 8.79 -59.82 0.74
N ARG A 298 8.47 -58.59 0.37
CA ARG A 298 8.17 -58.26 -1.04
C ARG A 298 9.39 -58.59 -1.90
N PRO A 299 9.22 -59.20 -3.09
CA PRO A 299 10.35 -59.42 -4.00
C PRO A 299 10.95 -58.07 -4.39
N SER A 300 12.25 -57.91 -4.10
CA SER A 300 13.00 -56.71 -4.46
C SER A 300 12.97 -56.51 -5.97
N ALA A 301 12.47 -55.36 -6.43
CA ALA A 301 12.69 -54.94 -7.81
C ALA A 301 14.17 -54.60 -7.98
N THR A 302 14.96 -55.57 -8.44
CA THR A 302 16.37 -55.38 -8.79
C THR A 302 16.46 -54.58 -10.09
N PRO A 303 17.24 -53.49 -10.15
CA PRO A 303 17.63 -52.91 -11.42
C PRO A 303 18.79 -53.71 -12.02
N GLY A 304 18.55 -54.34 -13.18
CA GLY A 304 19.59 -54.67 -14.15
C GLY A 304 19.84 -56.15 -14.42
N ALA A 305 19.47 -56.59 -15.63
CA ALA A 305 20.31 -57.45 -16.47
C ALA A 305 19.72 -57.46 -17.90
N ALA A 306 20.43 -56.81 -18.82
CA ALA A 306 20.30 -57.03 -20.25
C ALA A 306 20.55 -58.52 -20.52
N GLY A 307 19.55 -59.21 -21.05
CA GLY A 307 19.66 -60.55 -21.60
C GLY A 307 19.27 -60.49 -23.06
N GLU A 308 20.28 -60.49 -23.92
CA GLU A 308 20.14 -60.72 -25.35
C GLU A 308 19.25 -61.94 -25.59
N ARG A 309 18.12 -61.72 -26.26
CA ARG A 309 17.40 -62.79 -26.94
C ARG A 309 17.53 -62.54 -28.43
N THR A 310 18.55 -63.16 -29.01
CA THR A 310 18.53 -63.56 -30.41
C THR A 310 17.29 -64.42 -30.63
N ARG A 311 16.40 -63.97 -31.52
CA ARG A 311 15.45 -64.86 -32.19
C ARG A 311 15.55 -64.61 -33.68
N GLU A 312 16.22 -65.58 -34.28
CA GLU A 312 16.25 -65.92 -35.70
C GLU A 312 14.82 -65.95 -36.26
N MET A 313 14.70 -65.50 -37.51
CA MET A 313 13.46 -65.52 -38.30
C MET A 313 13.03 -66.96 -38.58
N ASP A 314 11.71 -67.17 -38.62
CA ASP A 314 11.13 -68.18 -39.50
C ASP A 314 9.87 -67.61 -40.17
N GLU A 315 9.74 -68.01 -41.43
CA GLU A 315 8.81 -67.57 -42.47
C GLU A 315 7.35 -68.03 -42.25
N GLU A 316 6.44 -67.21 -42.78
CA GLU A 316 5.07 -67.52 -43.25
C GLU A 316 4.06 -68.28 -42.36
N GLY A 317 2.87 -67.67 -42.20
CA GLY A 317 1.62 -68.39 -41.90
C GLY A 317 0.69 -67.67 -40.95
N GLY A 318 -0.20 -66.83 -41.48
CA GLY A 318 -1.16 -66.05 -40.68
C GLY A 318 -2.32 -66.86 -40.08
N CYS A 319 -3.04 -66.26 -39.12
CA CYS A 319 -4.50 -66.11 -39.21
C CYS A 319 -5.03 -65.11 -38.16
N LEU A 320 -6.11 -64.44 -38.54
CA LEU A 320 -6.86 -63.40 -37.82
C LEU A 320 -7.44 -63.87 -36.48
N TYR A 321 -7.59 -62.94 -35.53
CA TYR A 321 -8.88 -62.66 -34.86
C TYR A 321 -8.85 -61.24 -34.29
N GLY A 322 -9.79 -60.41 -34.74
CA GLY A 322 -9.90 -59.00 -34.36
C GLY A 322 -10.67 -58.79 -33.05
N PHE A 323 -10.51 -57.60 -32.47
CA PHE A 323 -11.54 -56.97 -31.64
C PHE A 323 -11.49 -55.44 -31.77
N VAL A 324 -12.69 -54.89 -31.70
CA VAL A 324 -13.16 -53.57 -32.12
C VAL A 324 -12.64 -52.44 -31.22
N ASN A 325 -12.19 -51.34 -31.84
CA ASN A 325 -11.83 -50.10 -31.16
C ASN A 325 -12.98 -49.07 -31.29
N HIS A 326 -13.59 -48.70 -30.17
CA HIS A 326 -14.65 -47.68 -30.14
C HIS A 326 -14.06 -46.25 -30.18
N GLY A 327 -14.25 -45.61 -31.33
CA GLY A 327 -14.81 -44.26 -31.47
C GLY A 327 -14.25 -43.12 -30.61
N ARG A 328 -13.38 -42.30 -31.22
CA ARG A 328 -13.34 -40.84 -30.97
C ARG A 328 -14.32 -40.15 -31.94
N PRO A 329 -15.05 -39.09 -31.55
CA PRO A 329 -15.59 -38.15 -32.51
C PRO A 329 -14.66 -36.96 -32.69
N ARG A 330 -14.54 -36.57 -33.97
CA ARG A 330 -13.90 -35.35 -34.48
C ARG A 330 -14.79 -34.13 -34.31
N PHE A 331 -14.13 -32.98 -34.31
CA PHE A 331 -14.64 -31.65 -34.64
C PHE A 331 -15.55 -31.60 -35.88
N SER A 332 -16.59 -30.77 -35.82
CA SER A 332 -17.13 -30.02 -36.96
C SER A 332 -17.74 -28.70 -36.50
N ALA A 333 -17.59 -27.68 -37.34
CA ALA A 333 -17.90 -26.28 -37.12
C ALA A 333 -19.30 -25.85 -37.61
N TRP A 334 -19.60 -24.56 -37.37
CA TRP A 334 -20.57 -23.63 -38.04
C TRP A 334 -21.91 -23.28 -37.36
N SER A 335 -22.13 -21.95 -37.31
CA SER A 335 -23.37 -21.15 -37.25
C SER A 335 -24.21 -21.27 -35.96
N ILE A 336 -24.62 -20.20 -35.26
CA ILE A 336 -25.12 -18.85 -35.63
C ILE A 336 -24.65 -17.86 -34.55
#